data_AF-A0A9N7G9N3-F1
#
_entry.id   AF-A0A9N7G9N3-F1
#
_cell.length_a   1.000
_cell.length_b   1.000
_cell.length_c   1.000
_cell.angle_alpha   90.00
_cell.angle_beta   90.00
_cell.angle_gamma   90.00
#
_symmetry.space_group_name_H-M   'P 1'
#
loop_
_entity.id
_entity.type
_entity.pdbx_description
1 polymer ?
#
loop_
_entity_poly.entity_id
_entity_poly.type
_entity_poly.pdbx_seq_one_letter_code
_entity_poly.pdbx_strand_id
1 'polypeptide(L)'
;MATKALGTATKLANLQQLKKERIAKIEAQLANQQTQLLQKRKEELFNIFKACNALTIDDRLLIGFLKFVKNVDNKNHPFLNELKEVHKKSKMPSKPKSGNVKTD
;
A
#
# COMPACT_ATOMS: atom_id res chain seq x y z
N MET A 1 -27.82 9.34 54.08
CA MET A 1 -27.96 8.21 53.13
C MET A 1 -26.80 7.24 53.38
N ALA A 2 -27.05 6.13 54.08
CA ALA A 2 -26.00 5.17 54.42
C ALA A 2 -25.64 4.32 53.20
N THR A 3 -24.40 4.44 52.72
CA THR A 3 -23.85 3.57 51.67
C THR A 3 -23.71 2.16 52.24
N LYS A 4 -24.56 1.23 51.78
CA LYS A 4 -24.44 -0.20 52.10
C LYS A 4 -23.05 -0.70 51.65
N ALA A 5 -22.34 -1.34 52.57
CA ALA A 5 -21.05 -1.96 52.26
C ALA A 5 -21.23 -3.06 51.21
N LEU A 6 -20.53 -2.96 50.09
CA LEU A 6 -20.54 -3.97 49.03
C LEU A 6 -19.96 -5.30 49.55
N GLY A 7 -20.70 -6.39 49.32
CA GLY A 7 -20.25 -7.74 49.61
C GLY A 7 -19.00 -8.12 48.82
N THR A 8 -18.17 -8.99 49.39
CA THR A 8 -16.91 -9.46 48.80
C THR A 8 -17.07 -10.05 47.40
N ALA A 9 -18.16 -10.78 47.14
CA ALA A 9 -18.48 -11.32 45.81
C ALA A 9 -18.71 -10.21 44.76
N THR A 10 -19.44 -9.15 45.13
CA THR A 10 -19.69 -8.00 44.24
C THR A 10 -18.42 -7.20 43.96
N LYS A 11 -17.53 -7.06 44.96
CA LYS A 11 -16.20 -6.46 44.78
C LYS A 11 -15.34 -7.27 43.80
N LEU A 12 -15.35 -8.59 43.90
CA LEU A 12 -14.62 -9.49 43.01
C LEU A 12 -15.13 -9.44 41.56
N ALA A 13 -16.46 -9.44 41.37
CA ALA A 13 -17.08 -9.30 40.06
C ALA A 13 -16.73 -7.94 39.41
N ASN A 14 -16.80 -6.85 40.17
CA ASN A 14 -16.40 -5.53 39.68
C ASN A 14 -14.92 -5.47 39.29
N LEU A 15 -14.05 -6.13 40.05
CA LEU A 15 -12.62 -6.23 39.74
C LEU A 15 -12.35 -7.03 38.46
N GLN A 16 -13.06 -8.12 38.23
CA GLN A 16 -12.95 -8.91 37.00
C GLN A 16 -13.46 -8.14 35.79
N GLN A 17 -14.60 -7.44 35.95
CA GLN A 17 -15.16 -6.58 34.91
C GLN A 17 -14.19 -5.46 34.53
N LEU A 18 -13.62 -4.76 35.52
CA LEU A 18 -12.64 -3.69 35.31
C LEU A 18 -11.38 -4.20 34.60
N LYS A 19 -10.91 -5.41 34.93
CA LYS A 19 -9.78 -6.04 34.24
C LYS A 19 -10.10 -6.34 32.79
N LYS A 20 -11.30 -6.90 32.52
CA LYS A 20 -11.74 -7.22 31.15
C LYS A 20 -11.83 -5.98 30.28
N GLU A 21 -12.38 -4.88 30.81
CA GLU A 21 -12.47 -3.59 30.11
C GLU A 21 -11.10 -2.99 29.80
N ARG A 22 -10.15 -3.09 30.75
CA ARG A 22 -8.77 -2.63 30.51
C ARG A 22 -8.07 -3.45 29.42
N ILE A 23 -8.22 -4.77 29.44
CA ILE A 23 -7.63 -5.65 28.42
C ILE A 23 -8.19 -5.29 27.04
N ALA A 24 -9.51 -5.19 26.90
CA ALA A 24 -10.15 -4.80 25.63
C ALA A 24 -9.67 -3.43 25.12
N LYS A 25 -9.45 -2.47 26.02
CA LYS A 25 -8.92 -1.15 25.66
C LYS A 25 -7.48 -1.22 25.15
N ILE A 26 -6.64 -2.04 25.79
CA ILE A 26 -5.25 -2.26 25.38
C ILE A 26 -5.21 -2.94 24.01
N GLU A 27 -6.03 -3.96 23.79
CA GLU A 27 -6.12 -4.68 22.51
C GLU A 27 -6.56 -3.76 21.37
N ALA A 28 -7.57 -2.91 21.60
CA ALA A 28 -8.03 -1.94 20.61
C ALA A 28 -6.95 -0.90 20.27
N GLN A 29 -6.19 -0.43 21.26
CA GLN A 29 -5.07 0.49 21.04
C GLN A 29 -3.94 -0.18 20.25
N LEU A 30 -3.62 -1.43 20.56
CA LEU A 30 -2.60 -2.20 19.85
C LEU A 30 -2.97 -2.41 18.38
N ALA A 31 -4.23 -2.76 18.09
CA ALA A 31 -4.71 -2.93 16.71
C ALA A 31 -4.60 -1.63 15.90
N ASN A 32 -4.94 -0.49 16.51
CA ASN A 32 -4.80 0.82 15.88
C ASN A 32 -3.32 1.16 15.60
N GLN A 33 -2.43 0.90 16.56
CA GLN A 33 -1.00 1.12 16.38
C GLN A 33 -0.41 0.23 15.28
N GLN A 34 -0.81 -1.04 15.21
CA GLN A 34 -0.38 -1.95 14.14
C GLN A 34 -0.82 -1.44 12.76
N THR A 35 -2.06 -0.99 12.63
CA THR A 35 -2.58 -0.46 11.36
C THR A 35 -1.82 0.80 10.93
N GLN A 36 -1.57 1.72 11.86
CA GLN A 36 -0.78 2.93 11.59
C GLN A 36 0.67 2.61 11.20
N LEU A 37 1.28 1.64 11.86
CA LEU A 37 2.65 1.21 11.57
C LEU A 37 2.74 0.60 10.16
N LEU A 38 1.80 -0.26 9.78
CA LEU A 38 1.75 -0.82 8.43
C LEU A 38 1.61 0.27 7.36
N GLN A 39 0.79 1.29 7.59
CA GLN A 39 0.64 2.40 6.66
C GLN A 39 1.95 3.19 6.50
N LYS A 40 2.60 3.54 7.61
CA LYS A 40 3.91 4.23 7.59
C LYS A 40 4.98 3.41 6.88
N ARG A 41 5.03 2.09 7.11
CA ARG A 41 5.98 1.20 6.42
C ARG A 41 5.75 1.15 4.92
N LYS A 42 4.50 1.14 4.46
CA LYS A 42 4.19 1.22 3.02
C LYS A 42 4.68 2.52 2.41
N GLU A 43 4.47 3.64 3.10
CA GLU A 43 4.92 4.96 2.66
C GLU A 43 6.46 5.07 2.65
N GLU A 44 7.14 4.56 3.67
CA GLU A 44 8.61 4.48 3.73
C GLU A 44 9.17 3.69 2.54
N LEU A 45 8.64 2.49 2.28
CA LEU A 45 9.06 1.66 1.15
C LEU A 45 8.81 2.36 -0.19
N PHE A 46 7.63 2.97 -0.35
CA PHE A 46 7.32 3.73 -1.56
C PHE A 46 8.28 4.92 -1.77
N ASN A 47 8.59 5.65 -0.70
CA ASN A 47 9.52 6.76 -0.74
C ASN A 47 10.95 6.30 -1.09
N ILE A 48 11.38 5.13 -0.59
CA ILE A 48 12.66 4.51 -0.98
C ILE A 48 12.65 4.19 -2.47
N PHE A 49 11.62 3.52 -3.00
CA PHE A 49 11.52 3.21 -4.43
C PHE A 49 11.54 4.48 -5.30
N LYS A 50 10.88 5.54 -4.86
CA LYS A 50 10.87 6.84 -5.52
C LYS A 50 12.25 7.51 -5.48
N ALA A 51 12.90 7.53 -4.31
CA ALA A 51 14.22 8.15 -4.12
C ALA A 51 15.34 7.40 -4.86
N CYS A 52 15.24 6.08 -4.97
CA CYS A 52 16.21 5.25 -5.69
C CYS A 52 16.00 5.25 -7.21
N ASN A 53 15.12 6.09 -7.77
CA ASN A 53 14.76 6.10 -9.19
C ASN A 53 14.31 4.73 -9.74
N ALA A 54 13.94 3.78 -8.88
CA ALA A 54 13.51 2.44 -9.29
C ALA A 54 12.19 2.47 -10.08
N LEU A 55 11.44 3.58 -9.99
CA LEU A 55 10.22 3.82 -10.76
C LEU A 55 10.41 4.70 -12.01
N THR A 56 11.57 5.33 -12.18
CA THR A 56 11.85 6.18 -13.35
C THR A 56 12.80 5.44 -14.27
N ILE A 57 12.32 5.06 -15.45
CA ILE A 57 13.20 4.49 -16.48
C ILE A 57 14.18 5.61 -16.89
N ASP A 58 15.46 5.46 -16.57
CA ASP A 58 16.52 6.38 -17.00
C ASP A 58 16.56 6.45 -18.54
N ASP A 59 16.79 7.64 -19.11
CA ASP A 59 16.94 7.85 -20.55
C ASP A 59 18.00 6.92 -21.15
N ARG A 60 19.06 6.62 -20.41
CA ARG A 60 20.09 5.65 -20.83
C ARG A 60 19.52 4.24 -20.97
N LEU A 61 18.63 3.84 -20.07
CA LEU A 61 17.97 2.53 -20.08
C LEU A 61 16.94 2.46 -21.22
N LEU A 62 16.17 3.54 -21.46
CA LEU A 62 15.27 3.66 -22.62
C LEU A 62 16.04 3.56 -23.94
N ILE A 63 17.15 4.29 -24.07
CA ILE A 63 18.00 4.27 -25.26
C ILE A 63 18.62 2.87 -25.45
N GLY A 64 19.09 2.24 -24.38
CA GLY A 64 19.60 0.88 -24.40
C GLY A 64 18.55 -0.12 -24.88
N PHE A 65 17.33 -0.02 -24.35
CA PHE A 65 16.19 -0.83 -24.78
C PHE A 65 15.84 -0.59 -26.25
N LEU A 66 15.79 0.67 -26.70
CA LEU A 66 15.53 1.00 -28.11
C LEU A 66 16.59 0.42 -29.05
N LYS A 67 17.87 0.50 -28.68
CA LYS A 67 18.95 -0.15 -29.44
C LYS A 67 18.78 -1.67 -29.46
N PHE A 68 18.43 -2.27 -28.33
CA PHE A 68 18.20 -3.70 -28.21
C PHE A 68 17.05 -4.18 -29.10
N VAL A 69 15.91 -3.49 -29.10
CA VAL A 69 14.73 -3.82 -29.92
C VAL A 69 14.97 -3.60 -31.41
N LYS A 70 15.72 -2.55 -31.78
CA LYS A 70 16.03 -2.24 -33.19
C LYS A 70 17.07 -3.15 -33.80
N ASN A 71 17.82 -3.89 -33.00
CA ASN A 71 18.78 -4.87 -33.50
C ASN A 71 18.03 -6.06 -34.15
N VAL A 72 18.40 -6.38 -35.39
CA VAL A 72 17.77 -7.44 -36.20
C VAL A 72 17.96 -8.81 -35.57
N ASP A 73 19.08 -9.03 -34.89
CA ASP A 73 19.41 -10.31 -34.23
C ASP A 73 18.52 -10.58 -33.01
N ASN A 74 17.97 -9.52 -32.40
CA ASN A 74 17.18 -9.62 -31.18
C ASN A 74 15.68 -9.79 -31.44
N LYS A 75 15.24 -9.84 -32.71
CA LYS A 75 13.80 -9.88 -33.08
C LYS A 75 13.00 -10.98 -32.38
N ASN A 76 13.63 -12.13 -32.14
CA ASN A 76 13.03 -13.29 -31.49
C ASN A 76 13.54 -13.53 -30.06
N HIS A 77 14.19 -12.54 -29.44
CA HIS A 77 14.73 -12.69 -28.10
C HIS A 77 13.61 -12.95 -27.08
N PRO A 78 13.73 -13.95 -26.18
CA PRO A 78 12.68 -14.33 -25.23
C PRO A 78 12.11 -13.15 -24.42
N PHE A 79 12.99 -12.24 -23.97
CA PHE A 79 12.61 -11.00 -23.30
C PHE A 79 11.60 -10.13 -24.08
N LEU A 80 11.72 -10.03 -25.41
CA LEU A 80 10.77 -9.25 -26.21
C LEU A 80 9.40 -9.94 -26.31
N ASN A 81 9.38 -11.26 -26.26
CA ASN A 81 8.12 -12.03 -26.26
C ASN A 81 7.40 -11.87 -24.94
N GLU A 82 8.11 -11.93 -23.81
CA GLU A 82 7.55 -11.65 -22.48
C GLU A 82 6.98 -10.22 -22.40
N LEU A 83 7.70 -9.22 -22.90
CA LEU A 83 7.21 -7.83 -22.96
C LEU A 83 5.93 -7.69 -23.80
N LYS A 84 5.84 -8.40 -24.93
CA LYS A 84 4.62 -8.43 -25.76
C LYS A 84 3.44 -9.05 -25.02
N GLU A 85 3.66 -10.12 -24.26
CA GLU A 85 2.62 -10.76 -23.45
C GLU A 85 2.14 -9.86 -22.30
N VAL A 86 3.06 -9.11 -21.66
CA VAL A 86 2.70 -8.10 -20.66
C VAL A 86 1.85 -6.99 -21.29
N HIS A 87 2.22 -6.51 -22.48
CA HIS A 87 1.45 -5.50 -23.21
C HIS A 87 0.03 -5.98 -23.55
N LYS A 88 -0.14 -7.24 -24.00
CA LYS A 88 -1.48 -7.80 -24.29
C LYS A 88 -2.40 -7.79 -23.06
N LYS A 89 -1.85 -7.98 -21.86
CA LYS A 89 -2.58 -7.97 -20.59
C LYS A 89 -2.80 -6.56 -20.03
N SER A 90 -2.00 -5.58 -20.45
CA SER A 90 -2.08 -4.20 -20.02
C SER A 90 -2.94 -3.40 -20.99
N LYS A 91 -4.16 -3.04 -20.59
CA LYS A 91 -4.98 -2.11 -21.36
C LYS A 91 -4.34 -0.72 -21.24
N MET A 92 -3.59 -0.31 -22.27
CA MET A 92 -2.95 1.00 -22.28
C MET A 92 -4.02 2.07 -22.01
N PRO A 93 -3.89 2.88 -20.94
CA PRO A 93 -4.90 3.88 -20.60
C PRO A 93 -5.02 4.84 -21.78
N SER A 94 -6.20 4.86 -22.40
CA SER A 94 -6.44 5.73 -23.54
C SER A 94 -6.39 7.19 -23.07
N LYS A 95 -5.72 8.03 -23.86
CA LYS A 95 -5.68 9.47 -23.64
C LYS A 95 -7.12 9.98 -23.48
N PRO A 96 -7.45 10.72 -22.39
CA PRO A 96 -8.79 11.29 -22.27
C PRO A 96 -9.04 12.17 -23.50
N LYS A 97 -10.20 12.00 -24.14
CA LYS A 97 -10.62 12.87 -25.23
C LYS A 97 -10.61 14.29 -24.68
N SER A 98 -9.71 15.12 -25.18
CA SER A 98 -9.68 16.56 -24.88
C SER A 98 -11.05 17.12 -25.28
N GLY A 99 -11.93 17.29 -24.30
CA GLY A 99 -13.19 17.98 -24.51
C GLY A 99 -12.87 19.40 -24.92
N ASN A 100 -13.16 19.74 -26.18
CA ASN A 100 -13.06 21.09 -26.69
C ASN A 100 -14.19 21.93 -26.07
N VAL A 101 -14.13 22.15 -24.76
CA VAL A 101 -15.04 23.07 -24.08
C VAL A 101 -14.43 24.45 -24.27
N LYS A 102 -14.97 25.19 -25.24
CA LYS A 102 -14.81 26.65 -25.27
C LYS A 102 -15.43 27.15 -23.98
N THR A 103 -14.63 27.72 -23.10
CA THR A 103 -15.13 28.59 -22.04
C THR A 103 -15.66 29.84 -22.71
N ASP A 104 -16.95 30.12 -22.51
CA ASP A 104 -17.59 31.40 -22.86
C ASP A 104 -16.92 32.59 -22.13
#